data_AF-A0A194Q361-F1
#
_entry.id   AF-A0A194Q361-F1
#
_cell.length_a   1.000
_cell.length_b   1.000
_cell.length_c   1.000
_cell.angle_alpha   90.00
_cell.angle_beta   90.00
_cell.angle_gamma   90.00
#
_symmetry.space_group_name_H-M   'P 1'
#
loop_
_entity.id
_entity.type
_entity.pdbx_description
1 polymer ?
#
loop_
_entity_poly.entity_id
_entity_poly.type
_entity_poly.pdbx_seq_one_letter_code
_entity_poly.pdbx_strand_id
1 'polypeptide(L)'
;MNDCTSSSSTELLNEGICFRIADCMSLQHLCYKTKGTSSFGKRRNKTHTLCRRCGRSSYHIQKSKCAQCGYPAAKLRSYHWSVKAKRRKTTGTGRMRHLKIVRRRFRNGFKEGKPTPKKAVASS
;
A
#
# COMPACT_ATOMS: atom_id res chain seq x y z
N MET A 1 20.20 -26.67 73.59
CA MET A 1 20.88 -27.86 74.13
C MET A 1 21.04 -28.84 72.99
N ASN A 2 22.19 -29.23 72.46
CA ASN A 2 23.63 -29.12 72.74
C ASN A 2 24.25 -29.51 71.38
N ASP A 3 25.46 -29.21 70.96
CA ASP A 3 26.53 -28.27 71.26
C ASP A 3 27.49 -28.43 70.08
N CYS A 4 28.26 -27.39 69.83
CA CYS A 4 29.39 -27.39 68.92
C CYS A 4 30.37 -28.54 69.21
N THR A 5 30.84 -29.23 68.18
CA THR A 5 32.18 -29.84 68.20
C THR A 5 33.00 -29.26 67.07
N SER A 6 33.90 -28.38 67.49
CA SER A 6 35.00 -27.81 66.74
C SER A 6 35.91 -28.90 66.19
N SER A 7 36.32 -28.78 64.94
CA SER A 7 37.61 -29.29 64.47
C SER A 7 38.15 -28.33 63.44
N SER A 8 39.03 -27.47 63.93
CA SER A 8 39.97 -26.67 63.15
C SER A 8 40.80 -27.56 62.24
N SER A 9 41.07 -27.12 61.01
CA SER A 9 42.43 -26.82 60.55
C SER A 9 42.44 -26.60 59.03
N THR A 10 42.96 -25.43 58.65
CA THR A 10 43.91 -25.23 57.54
C THR A 10 43.51 -25.74 56.16
N GLU A 11 43.17 -24.83 55.24
CA GLU A 11 44.14 -24.28 54.29
C GLU A 11 43.39 -23.43 53.26
N LEU A 12 43.73 -22.14 53.26
CA LEU A 12 43.39 -21.18 52.23
C LEU A 12 44.18 -21.51 50.97
N LEU A 13 43.64 -22.32 50.06
CA LEU A 13 44.11 -22.32 48.68
C LEU A 13 42.97 -22.56 47.69
N ASN A 14 42.73 -21.49 46.93
CA ASN A 14 42.06 -21.42 45.63
C ASN A 14 40.56 -21.70 45.55
N GLU A 15 39.94 -20.92 44.65
CA GLU A 15 38.54 -20.95 44.22
C GLU A 15 37.53 -20.22 45.13
N GLY A 16 37.65 -18.88 45.17
CA GLY A 16 36.67 -17.97 45.73
C GLY A 16 35.94 -17.15 44.66
N ILE A 17 34.88 -17.71 44.11
CA ILE A 17 33.82 -16.97 43.40
C ILE A 17 33.16 -16.02 44.41
N CYS A 18 33.19 -14.71 44.14
CA CYS A 18 32.33 -13.74 44.82
C CYS A 18 31.84 -12.65 43.85
N PHE A 19 30.74 -12.98 43.17
CA PHE A 19 29.55 -12.12 43.11
C PHE A 19 29.77 -10.60 42.87
N ARG A 20 29.97 -10.22 41.60
CA ARG A 20 29.35 -9.00 41.07
C ARG A 20 28.57 -9.31 39.79
N ILE A 21 27.42 -9.96 39.99
CA ILE A 21 26.28 -9.85 39.08
C ILE A 21 25.67 -8.45 39.30
N ALA A 22 26.37 -7.45 38.79
CA ALA A 22 26.02 -6.03 38.64
C ALA A 22 27.23 -5.42 37.92
N ASP A 23 27.41 -5.69 36.63
CA ASP A 23 26.72 -4.93 35.59
C ASP A 23 26.20 -5.83 34.45
N CYS A 24 25.17 -6.61 34.73
CA CYS A 24 24.23 -7.09 33.71
C CYS A 24 23.22 -5.98 33.33
N MET A 25 23.68 -4.74 33.14
CA MET A 25 22.84 -3.58 32.78
C MET A 25 23.51 -2.58 31.82
N SER A 26 24.44 -3.00 30.96
CA SER A 26 24.89 -2.13 29.86
C SER A 26 25.03 -2.79 28.49
N LEU A 27 24.71 -4.08 28.37
CA LEU A 27 24.55 -4.74 27.07
C LEU A 27 23.08 -4.72 26.63
N GLN A 28 22.55 -3.54 26.29
CA GLN A 28 21.31 -3.48 25.51
C GLN A 28 21.07 -2.18 24.72
N HIS A 29 22.11 -1.47 24.28
CA HIS A 29 21.96 -0.42 23.26
C HIS A 29 22.64 -0.77 21.92
N LEU A 30 22.67 -2.06 21.55
CA LEU A 30 22.66 -2.42 20.14
C LEU A 30 21.19 -2.63 19.74
N CYS A 31 20.56 -1.55 19.27
CA CYS A 31 19.42 -1.64 18.37
C CYS A 31 19.91 -2.29 17.07
N TYR A 32 20.14 -3.61 17.12
CA TYR A 32 20.24 -4.46 15.94
C TYR A 32 19.03 -4.11 15.09
N LYS A 33 19.29 -3.65 13.87
CA LYS A 33 18.29 -3.18 12.91
C LYS A 33 17.45 -4.38 12.46
N THR A 34 16.59 -4.84 13.35
CA THR A 34 15.74 -6.01 13.22
C THR A 34 14.83 -5.79 12.02
N LYS A 35 14.91 -6.69 11.04
CA LYS A 35 13.97 -6.74 9.91
C LYS A 35 12.67 -7.37 10.42
N GLY A 36 11.53 -6.97 9.86
CA GLY A 36 10.23 -7.53 10.24
C GLY A 36 9.46 -6.65 11.22
N THR A 37 8.85 -7.25 12.25
CA THR A 37 7.80 -6.67 13.12
C THR A 37 8.19 -5.31 13.72
N SER A 38 9.35 -5.22 14.37
CA SER A 38 9.90 -4.00 14.97
C SER A 38 10.06 -2.84 13.97
N SER A 39 10.37 -3.14 12.72
CA SER A 39 10.53 -2.14 11.65
C SER A 39 9.19 -1.62 11.11
N PHE A 40 8.10 -2.39 11.20
CA PHE A 40 6.78 -2.00 10.69
C PHE A 40 6.16 -0.87 11.51
N GLY A 41 6.40 -0.82 12.83
CA GLY A 41 5.89 0.24 13.70
C GLY A 41 6.32 1.65 13.30
N LYS A 42 7.45 1.79 12.59
CA LYS A 42 7.98 3.08 12.13
C LYS A 42 7.39 3.58 10.80
N ARG A 43 6.50 2.82 10.14
CA ARG A 43 6.00 3.10 8.76
C ARG A 43 4.81 4.09 8.72
N ARG A 44 4.96 5.27 9.32
CA ARG A 44 3.94 6.34 9.30
C ARG A 44 3.92 7.18 8.02
N ASN A 45 5.08 7.35 7.37
CA ASN A 45 5.20 8.16 6.16
C ASN A 45 4.59 7.44 4.96
N LYS A 46 3.76 8.13 4.17
CA LYS A 46 3.13 7.57 2.97
C LYS A 46 3.85 8.06 1.72
N THR A 47 4.25 7.13 0.87
CA THR A 47 4.89 7.45 -0.42
C THR A 47 3.86 7.65 -1.53
N HIS A 48 2.72 6.95 -1.44
CA HIS A 48 1.67 6.95 -2.45
C HIS A 48 0.35 7.52 -1.93
N THR A 49 -0.30 8.35 -2.75
CA THR A 49 -1.65 8.91 -2.52
C THR A 49 -2.55 8.67 -3.74
N LEU A 50 -3.82 9.05 -3.61
CA LEU A 50 -4.81 8.94 -4.69
C LEU A 50 -4.43 9.82 -5.88
N CYS A 51 -4.42 9.22 -7.08
CA CYS A 51 -4.17 9.95 -8.31
C CYS A 51 -5.47 10.51 -8.90
N ARG A 52 -5.49 11.81 -9.20
CA ARG A 52 -6.64 12.52 -9.82
C ARG A 52 -7.15 11.88 -11.12
N ARG A 53 -6.27 11.32 -11.96
CA ARG A 53 -6.66 10.72 -13.26
C ARG A 53 -7.26 9.33 -13.13
N CYS A 54 -6.69 8.47 -12.28
CA CYS A 54 -7.07 7.05 -12.23
C CYS A 54 -7.77 6.61 -10.95
N GLY A 55 -7.90 7.48 -9.95
CA GLY A 55 -8.57 7.19 -8.67
C GLY A 55 -7.89 6.13 -7.80
N ARG A 56 -6.68 5.68 -8.17
CA ARG A 56 -5.92 4.68 -7.41
C ARG A 56 -4.86 5.33 -6.54
N SER A 57 -4.55 4.72 -5.39
CA SER A 57 -3.43 5.10 -4.53
C SER A 57 -2.11 4.69 -5.19
N SER A 58 -1.63 5.52 -6.10
CA SER A 58 -0.45 5.23 -6.93
C SER A 58 0.33 6.49 -7.29
N TYR A 59 -0.14 7.66 -6.86
CA TYR A 59 0.57 8.91 -7.06
C TYR A 59 1.73 9.00 -6.06
N HIS A 60 2.96 9.00 -6.55
CA HIS A 60 4.13 9.14 -5.69
C HIS A 60 4.34 10.62 -5.34
N ILE A 61 4.35 10.96 -4.04
CA ILE A 61 4.42 12.35 -3.57
C ILE A 61 5.74 13.01 -3.97
N GLN A 62 6.87 12.41 -3.58
CA GLN A 62 8.19 13.01 -3.84
C GLN A 62 8.55 13.09 -5.33
N LYS A 63 8.25 12.02 -6.09
CA LYS A 63 8.56 11.93 -7.53
C LYS A 63 7.49 12.58 -8.41
N SER A 64 6.44 13.13 -7.80
CA SER A 64 5.29 13.74 -8.48
C SER A 64 4.78 12.95 -9.69
N LYS A 65 4.74 11.61 -9.58
CA LYS A 65 4.43 10.73 -10.71
C LYS A 65 3.55 9.55 -10.30
N CYS A 66 2.51 9.28 -11.08
CA CYS A 66 1.64 8.15 -10.86
C CYS A 66 2.23 6.87 -11.46
N ALA A 67 2.46 5.87 -10.60
CA ALA A 67 2.90 4.54 -11.01
C ALA A 67 1.86 3.82 -11.88
N GLN A 68 0.56 4.13 -11.78
CA GLN A 68 -0.45 3.43 -12.56
C GLN A 68 -0.65 4.03 -13.96
N CYS A 69 -0.94 5.33 -14.03
CA CYS A 69 -1.36 6.00 -15.27
C CYS A 69 -0.30 6.92 -15.87
N GLY A 70 0.79 7.22 -15.15
CA GLY A 70 1.85 8.11 -15.61
C GLY A 70 1.59 9.61 -15.44
N TYR A 71 0.49 10.02 -14.80
CA TYR A 71 0.24 11.43 -14.45
C TYR A 71 1.49 12.05 -13.80
N PRO A 72 1.98 13.23 -14.23
CA PRO A 72 1.34 14.25 -15.07
C PRO A 72 1.43 14.04 -16.60
N ALA A 73 2.11 13.01 -17.10
CA ALA A 73 2.29 12.82 -18.54
C ALA A 73 0.97 12.83 -19.32
N ALA A 74 0.96 13.42 -20.52
CA ALA A 74 -0.24 13.52 -21.35
C ALA A 74 -0.78 12.13 -21.74
N LYS A 75 0.11 11.25 -22.20
CA LYS A 75 -0.24 9.88 -22.60
C LYS A 75 -0.43 8.97 -21.37
N LEU A 76 -1.35 8.02 -21.49
CA LEU A 76 -1.53 6.97 -20.49
C LEU A 76 -0.37 5.97 -20.54
N ARG A 77 0.23 5.71 -19.37
CA ARG A 77 1.28 4.70 -19.23
C ARG A 77 0.73 3.30 -19.52
N SER A 78 1.29 2.63 -20.51
CA SER A 78 1.02 1.23 -20.85
C SER A 78 2.31 0.53 -21.30
N TYR A 79 2.41 -0.79 -21.05
CA TYR A 79 3.56 -1.59 -21.49
C TYR A 79 3.07 -2.86 -22.17
N HIS A 80 3.77 -3.28 -23.22
CA HIS A 80 3.40 -4.45 -24.02
C HIS A 80 3.59 -5.76 -23.26
N TRP A 81 4.58 -5.85 -22.39
CA TRP A 81 4.80 -6.99 -21.51
C TRP A 81 3.67 -7.22 -20.49
N SER A 82 2.83 -6.21 -20.21
CA SER A 82 1.74 -6.32 -19.23
C SER A 82 0.35 -6.44 -19.88
N VAL A 83 0.09 -7.59 -20.51
CA VAL A 83 -1.17 -7.86 -21.25
C VAL A 83 -2.40 -7.71 -20.36
N LYS A 84 -2.37 -8.24 -19.14
CA LYS A 84 -3.47 -8.13 -18.16
C LYS A 84 -3.73 -6.69 -17.75
N ALA A 85 -2.68 -5.86 -17.63
CA ALA A 85 -2.82 -4.46 -17.27
C ALA A 85 -3.47 -3.64 -18.39
N LYS A 86 -3.18 -3.97 -19.66
CA LYS A 86 -3.87 -3.38 -20.81
C LYS A 86 -5.36 -3.66 -20.74
N ARG A 87 -5.77 -4.93 -20.62
CA ARG A 87 -7.19 -5.37 -20.57
C ARG A 87 -8.03 -4.65 -19.51
N ARG A 88 -7.44 -4.31 -18.36
CA ARG A 88 -8.14 -3.60 -17.27
C ARG A 88 -8.42 -2.12 -17.57
N LYS A 89 -7.84 -1.54 -18.62
CA LYS A 89 -7.91 -0.11 -18.97
C LYS A 89 -8.37 0.15 -20.40
N THR A 90 -8.62 -0.89 -21.20
CA THR A 90 -9.05 -0.73 -22.58
C THR A 90 -10.43 -0.07 -22.64
N THR A 91 -10.73 0.52 -23.80
CA THR A 91 -12.07 0.98 -24.16
C THR A 91 -13.09 -0.13 -23.89
N GLY A 92 -14.24 0.20 -23.30
CA GLY A 92 -15.23 -0.79 -22.89
C GLY A 92 -15.33 -1.04 -21.38
N THR A 93 -14.26 -0.77 -20.62
CA THR A 93 -14.23 -1.04 -19.17
C THR A 93 -15.05 -0.07 -18.32
N GLY A 94 -15.33 1.14 -18.82
CA GLY A 94 -16.08 2.19 -18.12
C GLY A 94 -17.47 2.47 -18.72
N ARG A 95 -18.12 3.53 -18.24
CA ARG A 95 -19.52 3.88 -18.60
C ARG A 95 -19.76 4.24 -20.08
N MET A 96 -18.71 4.46 -20.89
CA MET A 96 -18.77 4.76 -22.34
C MET A 96 -19.90 5.73 -22.76
N ARG A 97 -20.04 6.88 -22.09
CA ARG A 97 -21.17 7.82 -22.29
C ARG A 97 -21.41 8.17 -23.77
N HIS A 98 -20.34 8.47 -24.51
CA HIS A 98 -20.41 8.81 -25.93
C HIS A 98 -20.53 7.56 -26.81
N LEU A 99 -19.54 6.68 -26.76
CA LEU A 99 -19.44 5.52 -27.68
C LEU A 99 -20.65 4.58 -27.63
N LYS A 100 -21.32 4.44 -26.47
CA LYS A 100 -22.55 3.64 -26.35
C LYS A 100 -23.68 4.17 -27.25
N ILE A 101 -23.78 5.49 -27.38
CA ILE A 101 -24.82 6.16 -28.15
C ILE A 101 -24.47 6.20 -29.64
N VAL A 102 -23.18 6.30 -29.98
CA VAL A 102 -22.69 6.41 -31.36
C VAL A 102 -23.20 5.27 -32.24
N ARG A 103 -23.16 4.01 -31.78
CA ARG A 103 -23.67 2.86 -32.56
C ARG A 103 -25.17 2.98 -32.90
N ARG A 104 -25.97 3.56 -32.01
CA ARG A 104 -27.40 3.82 -32.25
C ARG A 104 -27.59 4.98 -33.23
N ARG A 105 -26.83 6.06 -33.04
CA ARG A 105 -26.88 7.23 -33.94
C ARG A 105 -26.45 6.88 -35.36
N PHE A 106 -25.44 6.03 -35.51
CA PHE A 106 -24.94 5.56 -36.80
C PHE A 106 -26.04 4.85 -37.60
N ARG A 107 -26.75 3.89 -36.98
CA ARG A 107 -27.89 3.21 -37.62
C ARG A 107 -29.04 4.16 -37.99
N ASN A 108 -29.17 5.27 -37.26
CA ASN A 108 -30.20 6.28 -37.50
C ASN A 108 -29.72 7.41 -38.43
N GLY A 109 -28.52 7.32 -39.01
CA GLY A 109 -27.97 8.30 -39.95
C GLY A 109 -27.56 9.64 -39.33
N PHE A 110 -27.18 9.66 -38.06
CA PHE A 110 -26.77 10.88 -37.33
C PHE A 110 -27.76 12.06 -37.42
N LYS A 111 -29.07 11.79 -37.55
CA LYS A 111 -30.11 12.83 -37.59
C LYS A 111 -30.00 13.80 -36.41
N GLU A 112 -30.02 15.08 -36.72
CA GLU A 112 -30.00 16.20 -35.77
C GLU A 112 -31.36 16.91 -35.80
N GLY A 113 -31.80 17.49 -34.68
CA GLY A 113 -33.08 18.19 -34.57
C GLY A 113 -34.07 17.61 -33.55
N LYS A 114 -35.20 18.30 -33.36
CA LYS A 114 -36.26 17.90 -32.42
C LYS A 114 -37.00 16.67 -32.97
N PRO A 115 -37.44 15.73 -32.10
CA PRO A 115 -38.23 14.59 -32.54
C PRO A 115 -39.51 15.08 -33.22
N THR A 116 -39.96 14.35 -34.25
CA THR A 116 -41.24 14.63 -34.90
C THR A 116 -42.36 14.59 -33.87
N PRO A 117 -43.23 15.62 -33.80
CA PRO A 117 -44.32 15.64 -32.84
C PRO A 117 -45.22 14.41 -33.05
N LYS A 118 -45.64 13.78 -31.95
CA LYS A 118 -46.58 12.65 -32.01
C LYS A 118 -47.94 13.21 -32.44
N LYS A 119 -48.58 12.62 -33.45
CA LYS A 119 -49.97 12.94 -33.80
C LYS A 119 -50.86 12.58 -32.62
N ALA A 120 -51.54 13.56 -32.02
CA ALA A 120 -52.53 13.29 -30.98
C ALA A 120 -53.74 12.60 -31.63
N VAL A 121 -54.18 11.48 -31.06
CA VAL A 121 -55.47 10.88 -31.41
C VAL A 121 -56.53 11.71 -30.70
N ALA A 122 -57.46 12.30 -31.44
CA ALA A 122 -58.55 13.05 -30.85
C ALA A 122 -59.37 12.11 -29.95
N SER A 123 -59.43 12.40 -28.65
CA SER A 123 -60.35 11.73 -27.73
C SER A 123 -61.77 12.12 -28.14
N SER A 124 -62.52 11.15 -28.66
CA SER A 124 -63.95 11.27 -28.95
C SER A 124 -64.77 11.26 -27.66
#